data_AF-A0A957FKJ7-F1
#
_entry.id   AF-A0A957FKJ7-F1
#
_cell.length_a   1.000
_cell.length_b   1.000
_cell.length_c   1.000
_cell.angle_alpha   90.00
_cell.angle_beta   90.00
_cell.angle_gamma   90.00
#
_symmetry.space_group_name_H-M   'P 1'
#
loop_
_entity.id
_entity.type
_entity.pdbx_description
1 polymer ?
#
loop_
_entity_poly.entity_id
_entity_poly.type
_entity_poly.pdbx_seq_one_letter_code
_entity_poly.pdbx_strand_id
1 'polypeptide(L)'
;GKPILLSTGMSNLNEVDQAMNTLRTYTDQIVVLQCTSTYPSEFDQINLRVIPAYRERYQTLVGYSGHEKGIAIPVGAVALGACVVERHFTLDRTMKGGDHAASLEPTGLMKMVRDIRALEQAMGDGVKHIYNEEWPIRHKLAKSVVTAVSIPPNTPITRAMLTTKGPGNGISAARMQSLIGLTTTHHIPADTVLQESDIAW
;
A
#
# COMPACT_ATOMS: atom_id res chain seq x y z
N GLY A 1 26.23 2.58 26.53
CA GLY A 1 25.89 3.94 26.03
C GLY A 1 24.40 4.06 25.78
N LYS A 2 23.89 5.27 25.52
CA LYS A 2 22.49 5.52 25.09
C LYS A 2 22.38 5.45 23.56
N PRO A 3 21.19 5.16 23.00
CA PRO A 3 20.95 5.26 21.55
C PRO A 3 21.16 6.68 21.01
N ILE A 4 21.46 6.79 19.72
CA ILE A 4 21.71 8.06 19.02
C ILE A 4 20.70 8.23 17.87
N LEU A 5 20.02 9.38 17.85
CA LEU A 5 19.27 9.85 16.69
C LEU A 5 20.16 10.87 15.94
N LEU A 6 20.57 10.54 14.71
CA LEU A 6 21.45 11.38 13.89
C LEU A 6 20.65 12.04 12.78
N SER A 7 20.29 13.31 12.97
CA SER A 7 19.74 14.14 11.88
C SER A 7 20.82 14.50 10.87
N THR A 8 20.47 14.46 9.59
CA THR A 8 21.40 14.65 8.45
C THR A 8 21.14 15.93 7.64
N GLY A 9 20.30 16.81 8.17
CA GLY A 9 20.01 18.09 7.53
C GLY A 9 21.26 18.96 7.44
N MET A 10 21.39 19.71 6.33
CA MET A 10 22.58 20.52 6.01
C MET A 10 23.87 19.72 5.79
N SER A 11 23.80 18.38 5.69
CA SER A 11 24.95 17.53 5.41
C SER A 11 24.88 16.90 4.02
N ASN A 12 26.04 16.79 3.37
CA ASN A 12 26.18 15.95 2.18
C ASN A 12 26.47 14.49 2.57
N LEU A 13 26.38 13.57 1.59
CA LEU A 13 26.54 12.14 1.86
C LEU A 13 27.90 11.78 2.50
N ASN A 14 28.99 12.45 2.10
CA ASN A 14 30.31 12.18 2.65
C ASN A 14 30.40 12.57 4.13
N GLU A 15 29.78 13.68 4.54
CA GLU A 15 29.72 14.08 5.95
C GLU A 15 28.89 13.09 6.78
N VAL A 16 27.77 12.61 6.23
CA VAL A 16 26.95 11.58 6.89
C VAL A 16 27.73 10.27 7.02
N ASP A 17 28.49 9.87 6.00
CA ASP A 17 29.34 8.68 6.06
C ASP A 17 30.42 8.79 7.13
N GLN A 18 31.08 9.95 7.24
CA GLN A 18 32.07 10.21 8.27
C GLN A 18 31.45 10.11 9.66
N ALA A 19 30.30 10.77 9.88
CA ALA A 19 29.58 10.70 11.15
C ALA A 19 29.19 9.26 11.50
N MET A 20 28.64 8.50 10.55
CA MET A 20 28.27 7.10 10.75
C MET A 20 29.47 6.20 11.08
N ASN A 21 30.58 6.38 10.37
CA ASN A 21 31.81 5.62 10.63
C ASN A 21 32.37 5.92 12.02
N THR A 22 32.39 7.19 12.44
CA THR A 22 32.83 7.57 13.78
C THR A 22 31.89 7.03 14.85
N LEU A 23 30.57 7.16 14.71
CA LEU A 23 29.63 6.70 15.74
C LEU A 23 29.69 5.18 15.93
N ARG A 24 29.89 4.43 14.85
CA ARG A 24 30.01 2.96 14.87
C ARG A 24 31.21 2.44 15.65
N THR A 25 32.26 3.24 15.83
CA THR A 25 33.36 2.82 16.71
C THR A 25 32.96 2.81 18.19
N TYR A 26 31.82 3.42 18.53
CA TYR A 26 31.32 3.52 19.90
C TYR A 26 29.99 2.78 20.13
N THR A 27 29.10 2.73 19.13
CA THR A 27 27.81 2.04 19.25
C THR A 27 27.15 1.74 17.90
N ASP A 28 26.41 0.63 17.83
CA ASP A 28 25.52 0.31 16.71
C ASP A 28 24.06 0.79 16.93
N GLN A 29 23.75 1.38 18.09
CA GLN A 29 22.41 1.87 18.41
C GLN A 29 22.16 3.26 17.81
N ILE A 30 22.13 3.33 16.48
CA ILE A 30 21.98 4.56 15.72
C ILE A 30 20.68 4.50 14.91
N VAL A 31 19.93 5.61 14.87
CA VAL A 31 18.87 5.84 13.89
C VAL A 31 19.28 7.06 13.06
N VAL A 32 19.36 6.91 11.74
CA VAL A 32 19.69 8.03 10.85
C VAL A 32 18.40 8.70 10.40
N LEU A 33 18.28 10.00 10.53
CA LEU A 33 17.07 10.73 10.12
C LEU A 33 17.33 11.48 8.81
N GLN A 34 16.55 11.18 7.77
CA GLN A 34 16.49 12.04 6.58
C GLN A 34 15.88 13.38 6.99
N CYS A 35 16.55 14.47 6.61
CA CYS A 35 16.18 15.81 7.06
C CYS A 35 16.59 16.87 6.03
N THR A 36 15.71 17.84 5.80
CA THR A 36 16.01 19.07 5.04
C THR A 36 15.77 20.25 5.98
N SER A 37 16.82 20.99 6.34
CA SER A 37 16.78 22.07 7.34
C SER A 37 16.52 23.44 6.73
N THR A 38 15.37 23.55 6.07
CA THR A 38 14.78 24.84 5.65
C THR A 38 13.49 25.03 6.44
N TYR A 39 13.20 26.23 6.92
CA TYR A 39 12.13 26.47 7.88
C TYR A 39 11.13 27.49 7.30
N PRO A 40 10.13 27.08 6.51
CA PRO A 40 9.76 25.70 6.18
C PRO A 40 10.47 25.14 4.93
N SER A 41 10.51 23.81 4.82
CA SER A 41 11.01 23.10 3.64
C SER A 41 9.96 23.01 2.55
N GLU A 42 10.35 23.31 1.30
CA GLU A 42 9.52 23.13 0.12
C GLU A 42 9.46 21.65 -0.28
N PHE A 43 8.33 21.21 -0.83
CA PHE A 43 8.06 19.79 -1.04
C PHE A 43 9.03 19.12 -2.03
N ASP A 44 9.54 19.85 -3.00
CA ASP A 44 10.51 19.40 -4.00
C ASP A 44 11.94 19.22 -3.43
N GLN A 45 12.21 19.75 -2.24
CA GLN A 45 13.51 19.68 -1.56
C GLN A 45 13.62 18.57 -0.50
N ILE A 46 12.51 17.90 -0.17
CA ILE A 46 12.45 16.95 0.96
C ILE A 46 13.14 15.61 0.64
N ASN A 47 12.97 15.14 -0.59
CA ASN A 47 13.58 13.91 -1.10
C ASN A 47 13.38 12.67 -0.20
N LEU A 48 12.13 12.24 0.02
CA LEU A 48 11.82 11.08 0.86
C LEU A 48 12.47 9.76 0.39
N ARG A 49 12.91 9.67 -0.88
CA ARG A 49 13.63 8.50 -1.40
C ARG A 49 15.00 8.29 -0.73
N VAL A 50 15.51 9.26 0.02
CA VAL A 50 16.70 9.07 0.85
C VAL A 50 16.46 8.07 1.98
N ILE A 51 15.22 7.93 2.48
CA ILE A 51 14.90 6.99 3.57
C ILE A 51 15.27 5.54 3.22
N PRO A 52 14.75 4.95 2.11
CA PRO A 52 15.17 3.61 1.72
C PRO A 52 16.65 3.53 1.32
N ALA A 53 17.22 4.59 0.72
CA ALA A 53 18.64 4.63 0.36
C ALA A 53 19.57 4.60 1.58
N TYR A 54 19.25 5.33 2.65
CA TYR A 54 19.98 5.26 3.92
C TYR A 54 19.84 3.91 4.59
N ARG A 55 18.65 3.29 4.52
CA ARG A 55 18.44 1.95 5.07
C ARG A 55 19.31 0.92 4.38
N GLU A 56 19.40 0.97 3.04
CA GLU A 56 20.27 0.11 2.25
C GLU A 56 21.76 0.42 2.49
N ARG A 57 22.16 1.68 2.50
CA ARG A 57 23.56 2.09 2.66
C ARG A 57 24.11 1.74 4.04
N TYR A 58 23.35 2.08 5.08
CA TYR A 58 23.80 1.98 6.46
C TYR A 58 23.30 0.71 7.15
N GLN A 59 22.37 -0.07 6.59
CA GLN A 59 21.88 -1.29 7.26
C GLN A 59 21.44 -1.02 8.71
N THR A 60 20.78 0.11 8.93
CA THR A 60 20.36 0.60 10.25
C THR A 60 18.94 1.15 10.19
N LEU A 61 18.38 1.47 11.36
CA LEU A 61 17.08 2.10 11.45
C LEU A 61 17.15 3.51 10.85
N VAL A 62 16.13 3.88 10.09
CA VAL A 62 16.04 5.19 9.45
C VAL A 62 14.75 5.85 9.89
N GLY A 63 14.81 7.15 10.16
CA GLY A 63 13.65 7.98 10.44
C GLY A 63 13.61 9.21 9.55
N TYR A 64 12.72 10.12 9.93
CA TYR A 64 12.47 11.35 9.21
C TYR A 64 12.35 12.50 10.21
N SER A 65 13.08 13.59 9.96
CA SER A 65 12.96 14.86 10.69
C SER A 65 12.50 15.94 9.72
N GLY A 66 11.26 16.39 9.91
CA GLY A 66 10.55 17.24 8.95
C GLY A 66 10.45 18.70 9.39
N HIS A 67 10.65 19.61 8.44
CA HIS A 67 10.49 21.07 8.60
C HIS A 67 9.52 21.68 7.56
N GLU A 68 8.79 20.86 6.83
CA GLU A 68 7.78 21.24 5.84
C GLU A 68 6.47 21.69 6.47
N LYS A 69 5.52 22.17 5.66
CA LYS A 69 4.14 22.45 6.10
C LYS A 69 3.26 21.21 5.97
N GLY A 70 2.34 21.05 6.93
CA GLY A 70 1.33 19.99 6.89
C GLY A 70 1.84 18.63 7.39
N ILE A 71 1.09 17.58 7.07
CA ILE A 71 1.24 16.24 7.68
C ILE A 71 1.34 15.10 6.65
N ALA A 72 1.25 15.39 5.36
CA ALA A 72 1.30 14.36 4.32
C ALA A 72 2.69 13.72 4.21
N ILE A 73 3.75 14.51 4.38
CA ILE A 73 5.12 14.06 4.22
C ILE A 73 5.56 13.09 5.33
N PRO A 74 5.29 13.33 6.62
CA PRO A 74 5.59 12.35 7.68
C PRO A 74 4.88 11.01 7.47
N VAL A 75 3.64 11.01 6.98
CA VAL A 75 2.91 9.79 6.62
C VAL A 75 3.59 9.05 5.47
N GLY A 76 3.97 9.78 4.41
CA GLY A 76 4.73 9.22 3.29
C GLY A 76 6.11 8.67 3.69
N ALA A 77 6.78 9.30 4.65
CA ALA A 77 8.05 8.84 5.20
C ALA A 77 7.90 7.47 5.87
N VAL A 78 6.85 7.28 6.68
CA VAL A 78 6.56 5.98 7.32
C VAL A 78 6.25 4.91 6.28
N ALA A 79 5.50 5.23 5.22
CA ALA A 79 5.24 4.30 4.12
C ALA A 79 6.53 3.82 3.42
N LEU A 80 7.59 4.64 3.44
CA LEU A 80 8.90 4.34 2.88
C LEU A 80 9.86 3.65 3.88
N GLY A 81 9.38 3.35 5.08
CA GLY A 81 10.12 2.60 6.11
C GLY A 81 10.78 3.46 7.17
N ALA A 82 10.42 4.75 7.31
CA ALA A 82 10.85 5.54 8.46
C ALA A 82 10.22 4.98 9.75
N CYS A 83 11.04 4.65 10.74
CA CYS A 83 10.58 4.13 12.04
C CYS A 83 10.56 5.19 13.14
N VAL A 84 11.09 6.39 12.86
CA VAL A 84 11.05 7.57 13.73
C VAL A 84 10.56 8.75 12.90
N VAL A 85 9.66 9.55 13.47
CA VAL A 85 9.18 10.81 12.87
C VAL A 85 9.37 11.92 13.89
N GLU A 86 10.10 12.96 13.50
CA GLU A 86 10.35 14.16 14.28
C GLU A 86 9.75 15.37 13.56
N ARG A 87 9.02 16.20 14.31
CA ARG A 87 8.39 17.43 13.83
C ARG A 87 8.44 18.49 14.92
N HIS A 88 8.62 19.74 14.51
CA HIS A 88 8.43 20.85 15.43
C HIS A 88 6.97 20.96 15.86
N PHE A 89 6.76 21.35 17.12
CA PHE A 89 5.46 21.51 17.72
C PHE A 89 5.33 22.90 18.35
N THR A 90 4.17 23.51 18.21
CA THR A 90 3.87 24.79 18.82
C THR A 90 2.42 24.86 19.30
N LEU A 91 2.13 25.77 20.21
CA LEU A 91 0.75 26.07 20.60
C LEU A 91 0.08 27.05 19.63
N ASP A 92 0.88 27.90 18.97
CA ASP A 92 0.42 28.92 18.04
C ASP A 92 1.55 29.26 17.05
N ARG A 93 1.28 29.11 15.75
CA ARG A 93 2.25 29.38 14.67
C ARG A 93 2.51 30.86 14.42
N THR A 94 1.71 31.76 15.01
CA THR A 94 1.88 33.21 14.89
C THR A 94 2.85 33.80 15.94
N MET A 95 3.28 32.99 16.90
CA MET A 95 4.26 33.39 17.91
C MET A 95 5.62 33.74 17.29
N LYS A 96 6.39 34.58 18.00
CA LYS A 96 7.72 35.04 17.56
C LYS A 96 8.73 33.88 17.57
N GLY A 97 9.31 33.60 16.41
CA GLY A 97 10.42 32.65 16.23
C GLY A 97 10.34 31.96 14.87
N GLY A 98 11.49 31.63 14.27
CA GLY A 98 11.55 31.08 12.90
C GLY A 98 10.85 29.73 12.75
N ASP A 99 10.88 28.91 13.80
CA ASP A 99 10.39 27.53 13.75
C ASP A 99 8.87 27.42 13.84
N HIS A 100 8.19 28.45 14.35
CA HIS A 100 6.73 28.44 14.50
C HIS A 100 6.02 28.27 13.15
N ALA A 101 6.55 28.87 12.08
CA ALA A 101 5.99 28.75 10.74
C ALA A 101 6.04 27.30 10.18
N ALA A 102 7.05 26.52 10.59
CA ALA A 102 7.23 25.12 10.19
C ALA A 102 6.59 24.10 11.16
N SER A 103 6.17 24.56 12.35
CA SER A 103 5.65 23.72 13.42
C SER A 103 4.22 23.23 13.19
N LEU A 104 3.88 22.09 13.81
CA LEU A 104 2.52 21.61 13.96
C LEU A 104 1.89 22.13 15.26
N GLU A 105 0.64 22.55 15.18
CA GLU A 105 -0.22 22.79 16.34
C GLU A 105 -0.83 21.49 16.88
N PRO A 106 -1.46 21.49 18.08
CA PRO A 106 -2.09 20.30 18.67
C PRO A 106 -2.93 19.49 17.69
N THR A 107 -3.79 20.16 16.91
CA THR A 107 -4.65 19.49 15.93
C THR A 107 -3.87 18.87 14.78
N GLY A 108 -2.78 19.51 14.34
CA GLY A 108 -1.89 19.00 13.30
C GLY A 108 -1.15 17.76 13.76
N LEU A 109 -0.58 17.80 14.98
CA LEU A 109 0.13 16.67 15.56
C LEU A 109 -0.79 15.46 15.77
N MET A 110 -2.00 15.67 16.33
CA MET A 110 -2.98 14.60 16.52
C MET A 110 -3.39 13.94 15.19
N LYS A 111 -3.64 14.73 14.15
CA LYS A 111 -3.97 14.21 12.81
C LYS A 111 -2.81 13.41 12.22
N MET A 112 -1.58 13.91 12.34
CA MET A 112 -0.39 13.21 11.86
C MET A 112 -0.24 11.84 12.54
N VAL A 113 -0.35 11.79 13.88
CA VAL A 113 -0.24 10.54 14.63
C VAL A 113 -1.36 9.57 14.24
N ARG A 114 -2.60 10.04 14.15
CA ARG A 114 -3.75 9.24 13.69
C ARG A 114 -3.48 8.62 12.32
N ASP A 115 -2.99 9.42 11.37
CA ASP A 115 -2.79 8.98 9.99
C ASP A 115 -1.61 8.01 9.86
N ILE A 116 -0.54 8.21 10.62
CA ILE A 116 0.56 7.24 10.74
C ILE A 116 0.05 5.90 11.28
N ARG A 117 -0.75 5.91 12.35
CA ARG A 117 -1.30 4.68 12.96
C ARG A 117 -2.29 3.95 12.05
N ALA A 118 -3.06 4.69 11.26
CA ALA A 118 -3.94 4.11 10.25
C ALA A 118 -3.13 3.51 9.10
N LEU A 119 -2.09 4.21 8.63
CA LEU A 119 -1.19 3.73 7.59
C LEU A 119 -0.49 2.43 8.02
N GLU A 120 0.09 2.37 9.22
CA GLU A 120 0.79 1.18 9.73
C GLU A 120 -0.11 -0.06 9.69
N GLN A 121 -1.39 0.08 10.05
CA GLN A 121 -2.37 -1.01 9.93
C GLN A 121 -2.68 -1.36 8.48
N ALA A 122 -2.77 -0.36 7.60
CA ALA A 122 -3.10 -0.53 6.20
C ALA A 122 -1.95 -1.11 5.34
N MET A 123 -0.70 -0.99 5.78
CA MET A 123 0.46 -1.52 5.05
C MET A 123 0.40 -3.04 4.86
N GLY A 124 -0.21 -3.77 5.80
CA GLY A 124 -0.41 -5.21 5.72
C GLY A 124 0.91 -6.01 5.64
N ASP A 125 0.82 -7.23 5.09
CA ASP A 125 1.91 -8.18 4.95
C ASP A 125 2.39 -8.37 3.50
N GLY A 126 1.79 -7.65 2.54
CA GLY A 126 2.08 -7.76 1.12
C GLY A 126 1.39 -8.93 0.40
N VAL A 127 0.55 -9.71 1.07
CA VAL A 127 -0.19 -10.83 0.46
C VAL A 127 -1.61 -10.38 0.08
N LYS A 128 -1.99 -10.60 -1.18
CA LYS A 128 -3.35 -10.25 -1.64
C LYS A 128 -4.35 -11.32 -1.18
N HIS A 129 -5.27 -10.91 -0.33
CA HIS A 129 -6.38 -11.73 0.13
C HIS A 129 -7.72 -11.27 -0.46
N ILE A 130 -8.68 -12.20 -0.44
CA ILE A 130 -10.10 -11.92 -0.53
C ILE A 130 -10.63 -12.10 0.89
N TYR A 131 -11.20 -11.04 1.45
CA TYR A 131 -11.76 -11.12 2.80
C TYR A 131 -13.14 -11.78 2.80
N ASN A 132 -13.59 -12.27 3.97
CA ASN A 132 -14.88 -12.96 4.07
C ASN A 132 -16.06 -12.06 3.64
N GLU A 133 -15.92 -10.77 3.90
CA GLU A 133 -16.84 -9.70 3.53
C GLU A 133 -16.89 -9.46 2.02
N GLU A 134 -15.83 -9.83 1.29
CA GLU A 134 -15.79 -9.72 -0.17
C GLU A 134 -16.52 -10.89 -0.86
N TRP A 135 -16.67 -12.06 -0.24
CA TRP A 135 -17.30 -13.22 -0.88
C TRP A 135 -18.74 -12.98 -1.34
N PRO A 136 -19.66 -12.40 -0.53
CA PRO A 136 -21.00 -12.06 -0.98
C PRO A 136 -21.00 -11.06 -2.14
N ILE A 137 -20.09 -10.08 -2.11
CA ILE A 137 -19.94 -9.07 -3.15
C ILE A 137 -19.44 -9.72 -4.45
N ARG A 138 -18.44 -10.60 -4.34
CA ARG A 138 -17.91 -11.37 -5.46
C ARG A 138 -18.98 -12.28 -6.05
N HIS A 139 -19.75 -12.98 -5.24
CA HIS A 139 -20.86 -13.80 -5.72
C HIS A 139 -21.88 -12.97 -6.51
N LYS A 140 -22.21 -11.77 -6.04
CA LYS A 140 -23.15 -10.87 -6.72
C LYS A 140 -22.60 -10.27 -8.01
N LEU A 141 -21.34 -9.84 -8.02
CA LEU A 141 -20.77 -9.00 -9.09
C LEU A 141 -19.90 -9.77 -10.09
N ALA A 142 -19.35 -10.92 -9.71
CA ALA A 142 -18.57 -11.74 -10.62
C ALA A 142 -19.46 -12.33 -11.72
N LYS A 143 -18.80 -12.86 -12.75
CA LYS A 143 -19.45 -13.41 -13.93
C LYS A 143 -19.32 -14.92 -13.94
N SER A 144 -20.42 -15.59 -14.28
CA SER A 144 -20.44 -17.00 -14.62
C SER A 144 -20.66 -17.17 -16.11
N VAL A 145 -20.32 -18.37 -16.62
CA VAL A 145 -20.67 -18.79 -17.96
C VAL A 145 -22.18 -19.01 -18.03
N VAL A 146 -22.80 -18.48 -19.07
CA VAL A 146 -24.23 -18.57 -19.33
C VAL A 146 -24.43 -19.09 -20.75
N THR A 147 -25.43 -19.93 -20.96
CA THR A 147 -25.83 -20.36 -22.30
C THR A 147 -26.40 -19.18 -23.10
N ALA A 148 -25.84 -18.90 -24.28
CA ALA A 148 -26.38 -17.89 -25.20
C ALA A 148 -27.59 -18.42 -25.99
N VAL A 149 -27.71 -19.75 -26.10
CA VAL A 149 -28.75 -20.48 -26.83
C VAL A 149 -29.14 -21.73 -26.04
N SER A 150 -30.26 -22.35 -26.39
CA SER A 150 -30.63 -23.66 -25.84
C SER A 150 -29.67 -24.74 -26.34
N ILE A 151 -29.19 -25.61 -25.45
CA ILE A 151 -28.23 -26.68 -25.76
C ILE A 151 -28.87 -28.04 -25.46
N PRO A 152 -29.06 -28.93 -26.46
CA PRO A 152 -29.56 -30.29 -26.25
C PRO A 152 -28.62 -31.16 -25.41
N PRO A 153 -29.08 -32.28 -24.84
CA PRO A 153 -28.21 -33.22 -24.11
C PRO A 153 -27.14 -33.83 -25.03
N ASN A 154 -26.00 -34.21 -24.46
CA ASN A 154 -24.87 -34.84 -25.16
C ASN A 154 -24.31 -34.01 -26.33
N THR A 155 -24.53 -32.69 -26.33
CA THR A 155 -24.09 -31.80 -27.42
C THR A 155 -22.71 -31.22 -27.12
N PRO A 156 -21.73 -31.31 -28.04
CA PRO A 156 -20.44 -30.63 -27.88
C PRO A 156 -20.60 -29.11 -27.81
N ILE A 157 -20.12 -28.51 -26.74
CA ILE A 157 -20.24 -27.09 -26.47
C ILE A 157 -19.27 -26.32 -27.38
N THR A 158 -19.78 -25.30 -28.07
CA THR A 158 -18.97 -24.39 -28.89
C THR A 158 -18.92 -23.00 -28.24
N ARG A 159 -17.93 -22.19 -28.61
CA ARG A 159 -17.82 -20.82 -28.07
C ARG A 159 -19.07 -19.97 -28.33
N ALA A 160 -19.68 -20.13 -29.50
CA ALA A 160 -20.86 -19.35 -29.90
C ALA A 160 -22.11 -19.68 -29.05
N MET A 161 -22.13 -20.85 -28.41
CA MET A 161 -23.23 -21.26 -27.52
C MET A 161 -23.13 -20.63 -26.12
N LEU A 162 -22.03 -19.94 -25.81
CA LEU A 162 -21.74 -19.42 -24.47
C LEU A 162 -21.62 -17.89 -24.47
N THR A 163 -22.04 -17.28 -23.36
CA THR A 163 -21.84 -15.88 -23.00
C THR A 163 -21.51 -15.77 -21.50
N THR A 164 -21.33 -14.56 -20.97
CA THR A 164 -21.11 -14.35 -19.54
C THR A 164 -22.10 -13.36 -18.97
N LYS A 165 -22.71 -13.71 -17.83
CA LYS A 165 -23.57 -12.80 -17.06
C LYS A 165 -23.28 -12.98 -15.57
N GLY A 166 -23.76 -12.06 -14.75
CA GLY A 166 -23.80 -12.27 -13.30
C GLY A 166 -25.09 -12.99 -12.90
N PRO A 167 -25.20 -13.54 -11.68
CA PRO A 167 -24.17 -13.56 -10.64
C PRO A 167 -23.05 -14.57 -10.90
N GLY A 168 -21.97 -14.50 -10.12
CA GLY A 168 -20.82 -15.40 -10.17
C GLY A 168 -21.04 -16.68 -9.36
N ASN A 169 -22.22 -17.30 -9.50
CA ASN A 169 -22.65 -18.46 -8.71
C ASN A 169 -22.61 -19.78 -9.47
N GLY A 170 -22.31 -19.77 -10.76
CA GLY A 170 -22.00 -20.94 -11.56
C GLY A 170 -20.53 -20.98 -12.00
N ILE A 171 -20.24 -21.78 -13.02
CA ILE A 171 -18.88 -21.93 -13.57
C ILE A 171 -18.30 -20.55 -13.88
N SER A 172 -17.12 -20.27 -13.34
CA SER A 172 -16.43 -18.98 -13.53
C SER A 172 -16.30 -18.63 -15.01
N ALA A 173 -16.59 -17.37 -15.37
CA ALA A 173 -16.37 -16.86 -16.72
C ALA A 173 -14.94 -17.11 -17.24
N ALA A 174 -13.94 -17.14 -16.34
CA ALA A 174 -12.55 -17.44 -16.70
C ALA A 174 -12.35 -18.89 -17.19
N ARG A 175 -13.23 -19.82 -16.80
CA ARG A 175 -13.21 -21.23 -17.23
C ARG A 175 -13.98 -21.46 -18.53
N MET A 176 -14.53 -20.43 -19.18
CA MET A 176 -15.32 -20.61 -20.40
C MET A 176 -14.58 -21.42 -21.48
N GLN A 177 -13.28 -21.18 -21.66
CA GLN A 177 -12.51 -21.88 -22.68
C GLN A 177 -12.39 -23.38 -22.41
N SER A 178 -12.35 -23.81 -21.14
CA SER A 178 -12.25 -25.23 -20.78
C SER A 178 -13.55 -26.00 -21.04
N LEU A 179 -14.66 -25.29 -21.31
CA LEU A 179 -15.95 -25.93 -21.62
C LEU A 179 -16.07 -26.28 -23.10
N ILE A 180 -15.29 -25.66 -23.98
CA ILE A 180 -15.41 -25.87 -25.42
C ILE A 180 -14.95 -27.29 -25.77
N GLY A 181 -15.81 -28.03 -26.46
CA GLY A 181 -15.61 -29.43 -26.83
C GLY A 181 -16.14 -30.43 -25.81
N LEU A 182 -16.41 -30.02 -24.56
CA LEU A 182 -17.12 -30.87 -23.59
C LEU A 182 -18.60 -30.98 -23.96
N THR A 183 -19.27 -32.01 -23.44
CA THR A 183 -20.69 -32.25 -23.71
C THR A 183 -21.57 -31.93 -22.51
N THR A 184 -22.81 -31.57 -22.77
CA THR A 184 -23.83 -31.37 -21.73
C THR A 184 -24.40 -32.69 -21.23
N THR A 185 -24.68 -32.79 -19.92
CA THR A 185 -25.27 -34.01 -19.32
C THR A 185 -26.78 -34.12 -19.55
N HIS A 186 -27.44 -32.98 -19.79
CA HIS A 186 -28.87 -32.88 -20.02
C HIS A 186 -29.19 -31.65 -20.91
N HIS A 187 -30.47 -31.44 -21.23
CA HIS A 187 -30.89 -30.23 -21.96
C HIS A 187 -30.76 -28.98 -21.08
N ILE A 188 -30.13 -27.93 -21.60
CA ILE A 188 -29.94 -26.65 -20.91
C ILE A 188 -30.62 -25.52 -21.72
N PRO A 189 -31.60 -24.80 -21.16
CA PRO A 189 -32.22 -23.66 -21.84
C PRO A 189 -31.22 -22.53 -22.15
N ALA A 190 -31.59 -21.63 -23.06
CA ALA A 190 -30.86 -20.36 -23.23
C ALA A 190 -30.92 -19.52 -21.93
N ASP A 191 -29.97 -18.59 -21.78
CA ASP A 191 -29.89 -17.67 -20.64
C ASP A 191 -29.79 -18.36 -19.27
N THR A 192 -29.23 -19.57 -19.24
CA THR A 192 -29.04 -20.36 -18.02
C THR A 192 -27.60 -20.29 -17.55
N VAL A 193 -27.38 -20.01 -16.26
CA VAL A 193 -26.06 -20.06 -15.64
C VAL A 193 -25.60 -21.51 -15.54
N LEU A 194 -24.48 -21.82 -16.19
CA LEU A 194 -23.93 -23.17 -16.19
C LEU A 194 -23.37 -23.55 -14.81
N GLN A 195 -23.73 -24.73 -14.34
CA GLN A 195 -23.22 -25.38 -13.15
C GLN A 195 -22.27 -26.51 -13.53
N GLU A 196 -21.39 -26.92 -12.61
CA GLU A 196 -20.45 -28.03 -12.86
C GLU A 196 -21.19 -29.33 -13.24
N SER A 197 -22.38 -29.56 -12.66
CA SER A 197 -23.25 -30.72 -12.93
C SER A 197 -23.81 -30.76 -14.37
N ASP A 198 -23.78 -29.64 -15.07
CA ASP A 198 -24.36 -29.53 -16.41
C ASP A 198 -23.41 -30.07 -17.48
N ILE A 199 -22.15 -30.30 -17.12
CA ILE A 199 -21.04 -30.62 -18.02
C ILE A 199 -20.52 -32.02 -17.71
N ALA A 200 -20.32 -32.83 -18.75
CA ALA A 200 -19.59 -34.09 -18.67
C ALA A 200 -18.09 -33.79 -18.76
N TRP A 201 -17.46 -33.65 -17.59
CA TRP A 201 -16.02 -33.39 -17.43
C TRP A 201 -15.15 -34.60 -17.73
#